data_AF-A0A8T3TMS1-F1
#
_entry.id   AF-A0A8T3TMS1-F1
#
_cell.length_a   1.000
_cell.length_b   1.000
_cell.length_c   1.000
_cell.angle_alpha   90.00
_cell.angle_beta   90.00
_cell.angle_gamma   90.00
#
_symmetry.space_group_name_H-M   'P 1'
#
loop_
_entity.id
_entity.type
_entity.pdbx_description
1 polymer ?
#
loop_
_entity_poly.entity_id
_entity_poly.type
_entity_poly.pdbx_seq_one_letter_code
_entity_poly.pdbx_strand_id
1 'polypeptide(L)' 'MEREAVLVAIDVGTSKVVALIGEVTRDGALTIIGKGAPTAAGLKKGVVINIDQTVSSIRGAIESAERLSG' A
#
# COMPACT_ATOMS: atom_id res chain seq x y z
N MET A 1 -8.93 -24.79 9.63
CA MET A 1 -9.15 -23.81 8.54
C MET A 1 -7.80 -23.49 7.96
N GLU A 2 -7.64 -23.83 6.69
CA GLU A 2 -6.41 -23.59 5.95
C GLU A 2 -6.33 -22.11 5.58
N ARG A 3 -5.20 -21.46 5.85
CA ARG A 3 -5.06 -20.00 5.71
C ARG A 3 -4.89 -19.61 4.24
N GLU A 4 -5.71 -18.67 3.78
CA GLU A 4 -5.43 -17.85 2.60
C GLU A 4 -4.21 -16.96 2.89
N ALA A 5 -3.39 -16.72 1.87
CA ALA A 5 -2.21 -15.86 2.01
C ALA A 5 -2.59 -14.43 1.66
N VAL A 6 -2.35 -13.50 2.59
CA VAL A 6 -2.49 -12.06 2.33
C VAL A 6 -1.15 -11.52 1.84
N LEU A 7 -1.18 -10.86 0.69
CA LEU A 7 -0.05 -10.16 0.09
C LEU A 7 -0.29 -8.65 0.14
N VAL A 8 0.77 -7.89 0.41
CA VAL A 8 0.73 -6.43 0.38
C VAL A 8 1.84 -5.93 -0.56
N ALA A 9 1.47 -5.07 -1.50
CA ALA A 9 2.39 -4.36 -2.38
C ALA A 9 2.36 -2.86 -2.07
N ILE A 10 3.54 -2.24 -1.99
CA ILE A 10 3.69 -0.79 -1.78
C ILE A 10 4.53 -0.21 -2.91
N ASP A 11 4.02 0.85 -3.54
CA ASP A 11 4.74 1.68 -4.49
C ASP A 11 4.87 3.10 -3.92
N VAL A 12 6.11 3.59 -3.80
CA VAL A 12 6.42 4.90 -3.22
C VAL A 12 6.88 5.85 -4.32
N GLY A 13 5.91 6.48 -4.98
CA GLY A 13 6.17 7.49 -5.99
C GLY A 13 6.32 8.89 -5.40
N THR A 14 6.94 9.80 -6.17
CA THR A 14 7.02 11.22 -5.82
C THR A 14 5.67 11.94 -5.84
N SER A 15 4.68 11.37 -6.53
CA SER A 15 3.34 11.95 -6.65
C SER A 15 2.32 11.27 -5.73
N LYS A 16 2.43 9.96 -5.56
CA LYS A 16 1.51 9.15 -4.75
C LYS A 16 2.27 8.03 -4.09
N VAL A 17 1.81 7.64 -2.91
CA VAL A 17 2.16 6.35 -2.33
C VAL A 17 0.95 5.44 -2.51
N VAL A 18 1.16 4.24 -3.03
CA VAL A 18 0.10 3.26 -3.29
C VAL A 18 0.36 2.03 -2.46
N ALA A 19 -0.66 1.56 -1.75
CA ALA A 19 -0.68 0.26 -1.10
C ALA A 19 -1.82 -0.58 -1.72
N LEU A 20 -1.53 -1.83 -2.07
CA LEU A 20 -2.50 -2.82 -2.54
C LEU A 20 -2.45 -4.02 -1.61
N ILE A 21 -3.61 -4.48 -1.18
CA ILE A 21 -3.78 -5.69 -0.39
C ILE A 21 -4.52 -6.69 -1.26
N GLY A 22 -3.97 -7.90 -1.37
CA GLY A 22 -4.60 -8.98 -2.11
C GLY A 22 -4.60 -10.29 -1.32
N GLU A 23 -5.61 -11.10 -1.56
CA GLU A 23 -5.71 -12.47 -1.07
C GLU A 23 -5.36 -13.42 -2.19
N VAL A 24 -4.52 -14.40 -1.87
CA VAL A 24 -4.14 -15.48 -2.78
C VAL A 24 -4.75 -16.77 -2.28
N THR A 25 -5.61 -17.33 -3.13
CA THR A 25 -6.21 -18.65 -2.94
C THR A 25 -5.20 -19.75 -3.31
N ARG A 26 -5.50 -20.99 -2.94
CA ARG A 26 -4.59 -22.14 -3.08
C ARG A 26 -4.28 -22.53 -4.53
N ASP A 27 -5.23 -22.30 -5.42
CA ASP A 27 -5.08 -22.45 -6.86
C ASP A 27 -4.27 -21.30 -7.49
N GLY A 28 -3.79 -20.36 -6.68
CA GLY A 28 -2.95 -19.24 -7.08
C GLY A 28 -3.73 -18.03 -7.60
N ALA A 29 -5.06 -18.02 -7.50
CA ALA A 29 -5.84 -16.85 -7.90
C ALA A 29 -5.61 -15.70 -6.91
N LEU A 30 -5.21 -14.54 -7.44
CA LEU A 30 -5.01 -13.32 -6.68
C LEU A 30 -6.23 -12.42 -6.85
N THR A 31 -6.84 -12.03 -5.74
CA THR A 31 -7.91 -11.02 -5.70
C THR A 31 -7.42 -9.79 -4.94
N ILE A 32 -7.56 -8.60 -5.53
CA ILE A 32 -7.28 -7.35 -4.83
C ILE A 32 -8.48 -7.01 -3.95
N ILE A 33 -8.25 -6.95 -2.64
CA ILE A 33 -9.28 -6.67 -1.64
C ILE A 33 -9.16 -5.26 -1.05
N GLY A 34 -7.99 -4.63 -1.11
CA GLY A 34 -7.77 -3.29 -0.56
C GLY A 34 -6.84 -2.43 -1.42
N LYS A 35 -7.11 -1.11 -1.47
CA LYS A 35 -6.26 -0.14 -2.16
C LYS A 35 -6.22 1.21 -1.44
N GLY A 36 -5.02 1.67 -1.09
CA GLY A 36 -4.78 3.03 -0.63
C GLY A 36 -3.88 3.76 -1.60
N ALA A 37 -4.22 5.00 -1.99
CA ALA A 37 -3.41 5.77 -2.94
C ALA A 37 -3.38 7.28 -2.63
N PRO A 38 -3.01 7.70 -1.40
CA PRO A 38 -2.89 9.11 -1.05
C PRO A 38 -1.80 9.82 -1.86
N THR A 39 -1.92 11.16 -1.92
CA THR A 39 -0.86 12.02 -2.41
C THR A 39 0.41 11.86 -1.55
N ALA A 40 1.57 11.77 -2.20
CA ALA A 40 2.85 11.66 -1.51
C ALA A 40 3.34 13.03 -1.03
N ALA A 41 3.96 13.05 0.15
CA ALA A 41 4.73 14.16 0.68
C ALA A 41 6.10 13.65 1.16
N GLY A 42 7.09 14.54 1.22
CA GLY A 42 8.44 14.19 1.66
C GLY A 42 9.35 13.55 0.61
N LEU A 43 8.85 13.27 -0.61
CA LEU A 43 9.66 12.85 -1.76
C LEU A 43 9.71 13.92 -2.86
N LYS A 44 10.86 14.09 -3.51
CA LYS A 44 11.03 14.95 -4.68
C LYS A 44 12.10 14.38 -5.62
N LYS A 45 11.76 14.21 -6.91
CA LYS A 45 12.66 13.66 -7.95
C LYS A 45 13.33 12.33 -7.52
N GLY A 46 12.60 11.46 -6.85
CA GLY A 46 13.09 10.15 -6.37
C GLY A 46 13.94 10.21 -5.09
N VAL A 47 14.07 11.39 -4.48
CA VAL A 47 14.87 11.59 -3.25
C VAL A 47 13.93 11.92 -2.09
N VAL A 48 14.18 11.29 -0.94
CA VAL A 48 13.52 11.64 0.32
C VAL A 48 14.11 12.96 0.83
N ILE A 49 13.28 13.99 0.84
CA ILE A 49 13.63 15.35 1.32
C ILE A 49 13.07 15.65 2.71
N ASN A 50 12.07 14.87 3.16
CA ASN A 50 11.53 14.91 4.51
C ASN A 50 11.07 13.49 4.90
N ILE A 51 11.74 12.89 5.88
CA ILE A 51 11.49 11.51 6.27
C ILE A 51 10.16 11.35 7.02
N ASP A 52 9.80 12.27 7.91
CA ASP A 52 8.58 12.17 8.70
C ASP A 52 7.34 12.24 7.81
N GLN A 53 7.35 13.15 6.82
CA GLN A 53 6.30 13.23 5.80
C GLN A 53 6.23 11.98 4.94
N THR A 54 7.38 11.42 4.56
CA THR A 54 7.45 10.17 3.78
C THR A 54 6.83 9.01 4.56
N VAL A 55 7.19 8.87 5.84
CA VAL A 55 6.63 7.85 6.74
C VAL A 55 5.12 8.05 6.89
N SER A 56 4.65 9.29 7.06
CA SER A 56 3.22 9.61 7.16
C SER A 56 2.47 9.24 5.87
N SER A 57 3.00 9.54 4.69
CA SER A 57 2.38 9.16 3.40
C SER A 57 2.29 7.65 3.22
N ILE A 58 3.33 6.89 3.62
CA ILE A 58 3.30 5.42 3.57
C ILE A 58 2.25 4.86 4.52
N ARG A 59 2.21 5.33 5.78
CA ARG A 59 1.19 4.92 6.75
C ARG A 59 -0.22 5.21 6.25
N GLY A 60 -0.46 6.42 5.72
CA GLY A 60 -1.76 6.79 5.17
C GLY A 60 -2.19 5.90 4.00
N ALA A 61 -1.25 5.41 3.18
CA ALA A 61 -1.55 4.49 2.10
C ALA A 61 -1.98 3.12 2.64
N ILE A 62 -1.24 2.58 3.62
CA ILE A 62 -1.54 1.31 4.26
C ILE A 62 -2.91 1.38 4.95
N GLU A 63 -3.14 2.37 5.81
CA GLU A 63 -4.41 2.53 6.55
C GLU A 63 -5.62 2.66 5.61
N SER A 64 -5.44 3.34 4.47
CA SER A 64 -6.50 3.48 3.48
C SER A 64 -6.78 2.18 2.74
N ALA A 65 -5.75 1.37 2.47
CA ALA A 65 -5.92 0.05 1.88
C ALA A 65 -6.62 -0.91 2.84
N GLU A 66 -6.20 -0.91 4.11
CA GLU A 66 -6.79 -1.73 5.18
C GLU A 66 -8.28 -1.42 5.40
N ARG A 67 -8.66 -0.13 5.43
CA ARG A 67 -10.07 0.26 5.55
C ARG A 67 -10.97 -0.27 4.43
N LEU A 68 -10.42 -0.54 3.25
CA LEU A 68 -11.20 -1.07 2.12
C LEU A 68 -11.19 -2.59 2.04
N SER A 69 -10.21 -3.26 2.67
CA SER A 69 -10.09 -4.72 2.66
C SER A 69 -11.02 -5.45 3.62
N GLY A 70 -11.74 -4.73 4.48
CA GLY A 70 -12.68 -5.29 5.45
C GLY A 70 -12.40 -4.84 6.88
#